data_AF-A0AA88I870-F1
#
_entry.id   AF-A0AA88I870-F1
#
_cell.length_a   1.000
_cell.length_b   1.000
_cell.length_c   1.000
_cell.angle_alpha   90.00
_cell.angle_beta   90.00
_cell.angle_gamma   90.00
#
_symmetry.space_group_name_H-M   'P 1'
#
loop_
_entity.id
_entity.type
_entity.pdbx_description
1 polymer ?
#
loop_
_entity_poly.entity_id
_entity_poly.type
_entity_poly.pdbx_seq_one_letter_code
_entity_poly.pdbx_strand_id
1 'polypeptide(L)'
;MHPWLEYSFQDDSVHSFCCRHFAGTSTLSGQRYGSRPIIDVGVTRWKDISSFLEQHTRSDRHKDSAASWTKFKAIKTVKMQPIASFLMTDRNKEIKENREHAEA
;
A
#
# COMPACT_ATOMS: atom_id res chain seq x y z
N MET A 1 -15.65 7.09 -4.12
CA MET A 1 -14.71 6.46 -5.09
C MET A 1 -13.76 5.56 -4.30
N HIS A 2 -13.53 4.31 -4.71
CA HIS A 2 -12.73 3.32 -3.97
C HIS A 2 -11.35 3.15 -4.63
N PRO A 3 -10.33 3.96 -4.30
CA PRO A 3 -9.03 3.96 -4.99
C PRO A 3 -8.19 2.70 -4.75
N TRP A 4 -8.65 1.83 -3.85
CA TRP A 4 -8.04 0.55 -3.51
C TRP A 4 -8.60 -0.63 -4.31
N LEU A 5 -9.66 -0.39 -5.09
CA LEU A 5 -10.40 -1.41 -5.82
C LEU A 5 -9.73 -1.70 -7.17
N GLU A 6 -9.67 -2.97 -7.52
CA GLU A 6 -9.21 -3.45 -8.82
C GLU A 6 -10.13 -4.55 -9.34
N TYR A 7 -10.27 -4.65 -10.66
CA TYR A 7 -11.14 -5.61 -11.33
C TYR A 7 -10.29 -6.66 -12.07
N SER A 8 -10.62 -7.94 -11.88
CA SER A 8 -10.09 -9.07 -12.64
C SER A 8 -11.08 -9.42 -13.75
N PHE A 9 -10.69 -9.24 -15.01
CA PHE A 9 -11.51 -9.64 -16.16
C PHE A 9 -11.63 -11.17 -16.27
N GLN A 10 -10.56 -11.90 -15.94
CA GLN A 10 -10.52 -13.35 -16.04
C GLN A 10 -11.49 -14.02 -15.05
N ASP A 11 -11.61 -13.46 -13.85
CA ASP A 11 -12.45 -14.01 -12.78
C ASP A 11 -13.80 -13.30 -12.66
N ASP A 12 -14.09 -12.33 -13.53
CA ASP A 12 -15.21 -11.39 -13.44
C ASP A 12 -15.48 -10.95 -11.99
N SER A 13 -14.47 -10.37 -11.34
CA SER A 13 -14.56 -10.09 -9.91
C SER A 13 -13.74 -8.87 -9.48
N VAL A 14 -14.13 -8.24 -8.37
CA VAL A 14 -13.36 -7.13 -7.78
C VAL A 14 -12.58 -7.55 -6.55
N HIS A 15 -11.41 -6.93 -6.39
CA HIS A 15 -10.50 -7.18 -5.29
C HIS A 15 -9.97 -5.88 -4.70
N SER A 16 -9.33 -5.98 -3.53
CA SER A 16 -8.66 -4.86 -2.89
C SER A 16 -7.15 -5.09 -2.93
N PHE A 17 -6.42 -4.32 -3.74
CA PHE A 17 -4.97 -4.55 -3.87
C PHE A 17 -4.23 -4.39 -2.55
N CYS A 18 -4.65 -3.44 -1.70
CA CYS A 18 -3.98 -3.21 -0.42
C CYS A 18 -4.19 -4.41 0.50
N CYS A 19 -5.42 -4.94 0.55
CA CYS A 19 -5.71 -6.13 1.34
C CYS A 19 -5.02 -7.36 0.75
N ARG A 20 -5.00 -7.55 -0.57
CA ARG A 20 -4.28 -8.66 -1.21
C ARG A 20 -2.78 -8.66 -0.88
N HIS A 21 -2.17 -7.48 -0.91
CA HIS A 21 -0.73 -7.34 -0.69
C HIS A 21 -0.33 -7.50 0.78
N PHE A 22 -1.19 -7.12 1.73
CA PHE A 22 -0.89 -7.13 3.17
C PHE A 22 -1.73 -8.11 3.99
N ALA A 23 -2.54 -8.97 3.35
CA ALA A 23 -3.30 -10.02 4.03
C ALA A 23 -2.40 -11.04 4.76
N GLY A 24 -1.13 -11.13 4.37
CA GLY A 24 -0.17 -12.10 4.89
C GLY A 24 0.72 -11.54 6.00
N THR A 25 0.22 -11.53 7.23
CA THR A 25 1.08 -11.80 8.41
C THR A 25 0.38 -12.64 9.49
N SER A 26 -0.93 -12.84 9.42
CA SER A 26 -1.69 -13.54 10.48
C SER A 26 -2.50 -14.76 10.02
N THR A 27 -2.41 -15.18 8.76
CA THR A 27 -3.07 -16.42 8.32
C THR A 27 -2.15 -17.34 7.54
N LEU A 28 -1.92 -18.51 8.15
CA LEU A 28 -1.36 -19.71 7.53
C LEU A 28 -2.15 -20.04 6.25
N SER A 29 -1.42 -20.48 5.22
CA SER A 29 -1.99 -21.00 3.99
C SER A 29 -3.07 -22.04 4.31
N GLY A 30 -4.29 -21.83 3.79
CA GLY A 30 -5.42 -22.77 3.94
C GLY A 30 -6.51 -22.41 4.94
N GLN A 31 -6.35 -21.38 5.79
CA GLN A 31 -7.44 -20.93 6.67
C GLN A 31 -8.41 -19.98 5.96
N ARG A 32 -9.55 -20.51 5.47
CA ARG A 32 -10.72 -19.71 5.09
C ARG A 32 -11.45 -19.25 6.35
N TYR A 33 -11.06 -18.10 6.91
CA TYR A 33 -11.76 -17.50 8.05
C TYR A 33 -12.52 -16.24 7.62
N GLY A 34 -13.85 -16.35 7.50
CA GLY A 34 -14.82 -15.24 7.40
C GLY A 34 -14.62 -14.20 6.29
N SER A 35 -15.63 -13.99 5.45
CA SER A 35 -15.78 -12.79 4.58
C SER A 35 -14.48 -12.28 3.93
N ARG A 36 -13.71 -13.17 3.29
CA ARG A 36 -12.50 -12.82 2.52
C ARG A 36 -12.67 -12.79 0.98
N PRO A 37 -13.86 -12.55 0.39
CA PRO A 37 -13.99 -12.63 -1.06
C PRO A 37 -13.03 -11.65 -1.73
N ILE A 38 -12.86 -10.43 -1.21
CA ILE A 38 -12.03 -9.39 -1.83
C ILE A 38 -10.51 -9.66 -1.85
N ILE A 39 -10.02 -10.68 -1.12
CA ILE A 39 -8.59 -11.05 -1.04
C ILE A 39 -8.30 -12.22 -1.98
N ASP A 40 -8.96 -13.37 -1.79
CA ASP A 40 -8.58 -14.61 -2.48
C ASP A 40 -9.42 -14.90 -3.74
N VAL A 41 -10.73 -14.62 -3.71
CA VAL A 41 -11.68 -15.11 -4.75
C VAL A 41 -12.29 -13.97 -5.58
N GLY A 42 -12.10 -12.74 -5.13
CA GLY A 42 -12.82 -11.57 -5.62
C GLY A 42 -14.28 -11.56 -5.18
N VAL A 43 -14.92 -10.40 -5.36
CA VAL A 43 -16.35 -10.20 -5.12
C VAL A 43 -17.04 -10.12 -6.47
N THR A 44 -17.99 -11.03 -6.68
CA THR A 44 -18.80 -11.14 -7.92
C THR A 44 -20.26 -10.70 -7.70
N ARG A 45 -20.62 -10.29 -6.47
CA ARG A 45 -21.98 -9.89 -6.09
C ARG A 45 -22.28 -8.46 -6.57
N TRP A 46 -22.46 -8.31 -7.89
CA TRP A 46 -22.65 -7.02 -8.55
C TRP A 46 -23.86 -6.23 -8.06
N LYS A 47 -24.97 -6.91 -7.71
CA LYS A 47 -26.22 -6.27 -7.26
C LYS A 47 -26.08 -5.46 -5.97
N ASP A 48 -25.23 -5.92 -5.06
CA ASP A 48 -25.05 -5.32 -3.72
C ASP A 48 -23.64 -4.77 -3.51
N ILE A 49 -22.89 -4.59 -4.61
CA ILE A 49 -21.45 -4.32 -4.54
C ILE A 49 -21.16 -3.03 -3.79
N SER A 50 -21.94 -1.97 -3.98
CA SER A 50 -21.72 -0.69 -3.31
C SER A 50 -21.78 -0.82 -1.78
N SER A 51 -22.81 -1.50 -1.25
CA SER A 51 -22.94 -1.73 0.21
C SER A 51 -21.78 -2.57 0.74
N PHE A 52 -21.37 -3.59 -0.01
CA PHE A 52 -20.23 -4.42 0.33
C PHE A 52 -18.91 -3.61 0.36
N LEU A 53 -18.67 -2.74 -0.63
CA LEU A 53 -17.47 -1.91 -0.72
C LEU A 53 -17.42 -0.87 0.41
N GLU A 54 -18.56 -0.30 0.81
CA GLU A 54 -18.65 0.59 1.96
C GLU A 54 -18.32 -0.15 3.26
N GLN A 55 -18.92 -1.32 3.48
CA GLN A 55 -18.62 -2.17 4.64
C GLN A 55 -17.14 -2.56 4.67
N HIS A 56 -16.58 -2.93 3.52
CA HIS A 56 -15.16 -3.28 3.40
C HIS A 56 -14.27 -2.09 3.78
N THR A 57 -14.56 -0.89 3.26
CA THR A 57 -13.80 0.34 3.57
C THR A 57 -13.76 0.61 5.08
N ARG A 58 -14.86 0.32 5.79
CA ARG A 58 -14.97 0.54 7.24
C ARG A 58 -14.32 -0.56 8.09
N SER A 59 -14.00 -1.71 7.50
CA SER A 59 -13.38 -2.83 8.23
C SER A 59 -11.96 -2.48 8.68
N ASP A 60 -11.61 -2.87 9.91
CA ASP A 60 -10.30 -2.55 10.48
C ASP A 60 -9.16 -3.19 9.69
N ARG A 61 -9.37 -4.41 9.20
CA ARG A 61 -8.43 -5.07 8.29
C ARG A 61 -8.10 -4.24 7.05
N HIS A 62 -9.11 -3.59 6.45
CA HIS A 62 -8.87 -2.72 5.30
C HIS A 62 -8.05 -1.48 5.70
N LYS A 63 -8.40 -0.86 6.83
CA LYS A 63 -7.65 0.31 7.35
C LYS A 63 -6.18 -0.02 7.60
N ASP A 64 -5.90 -1.16 8.24
CA ASP A 64 -4.53 -1.62 8.52
C ASP A 64 -3.75 -1.92 7.24
N SER A 65 -4.40 -2.59 6.28
CA SER A 65 -3.81 -2.90 4.98
C SER A 65 -3.54 -1.63 4.16
N ALA A 66 -4.47 -0.65 4.20
CA ALA A 66 -4.33 0.63 3.52
C ALA A 66 -3.21 1.49 4.15
N ALA A 67 -3.08 1.48 5.48
CA ALA A 67 -1.98 2.13 6.19
C ALA A 67 -0.64 1.49 5.81
N SER A 68 -0.57 0.16 5.78
CA SER A 68 0.63 -0.59 5.35
C SER A 68 1.00 -0.30 3.90
N TRP A 69 0.01 -0.22 3.01
CA TRP A 69 0.20 0.17 1.61
C TRP A 69 0.73 1.59 1.45
N THR A 70 0.26 2.52 2.27
CA THR A 70 0.76 3.89 2.28
C THR A 70 2.23 3.95 2.69
N LYS A 71 2.61 3.25 3.75
CA LYS A 71 4.00 3.12 4.19
C LYS A 71 4.88 2.47 3.13
N PHE A 72 4.40 1.39 2.51
CA PHE A 72 5.12 0.71 1.43
C PHE A 72 5.36 1.62 0.23
N LYS A 73 4.36 2.39 -0.21
CA LYS A 73 4.55 3.38 -1.28
C LYS A 73 5.59 4.42 -0.90
N ALA A 74 5.54 4.96 0.31
CA ALA A 74 6.54 5.93 0.78
C ALA A 74 7.96 5.34 0.74
N ILE A 75 8.13 4.11 1.25
CA ILE A 75 9.41 3.40 1.21
C ILE A 75 9.85 3.14 -0.24
N LYS A 76 8.95 2.73 -1.12
CA LYS A 76 9.28 2.46 -2.53
C LYS A 76 9.72 3.73 -3.25
N THR A 77 9.04 4.86 -3.02
CA THR A 77 9.43 6.17 -3.56
C THR A 77 10.78 6.62 -3.02
N VAL A 78 11.04 6.46 -1.72
CA VAL A 78 12.33 6.81 -1.09
C VAL A 78 13.45 5.87 -1.53
N LYS A 79 13.21 4.57 -1.72
CA LYS A 79 14.20 3.60 -2.21
C LYS A 79 14.46 3.69 -3.72
N MET A 80 13.56 4.30 -4.49
CA MET A 80 13.84 4.68 -5.88
C MET A 80 14.82 5.86 -5.98
N GLN A 81 15.08 6.56 -4.87
CA GLN A 81 16.27 7.38 -4.68
C GLN A 81 17.34 6.48 -4.05
N PRO A 82 18.50 6.27 -4.69
CA PRO A 82 19.59 5.52 -4.09
C PRO A 82 19.93 6.12 -2.72
N ILE A 83 20.16 5.34 -1.67
CA ILE A 83 20.65 5.86 -0.38
C ILE A 83 21.90 6.75 -0.58
N ALA A 84 22.69 6.41 -1.61
CA ALA A 84 23.81 7.21 -2.09
C ALA A 84 23.44 8.65 -2.49
N SER A 85 22.26 8.91 -3.09
CA SER A 85 21.85 10.26 -3.46
C SER A 85 21.60 11.13 -2.24
N PHE A 86 20.95 10.60 -1.19
CA PHE A 86 20.78 11.30 0.08
C PHE A 86 22.12 11.64 0.75
N LEU A 87 23.03 10.65 0.85
CA LEU A 87 24.36 10.87 1.43
C LEU A 87 25.18 11.91 0.66
N MET A 88 25.09 11.89 -0.68
CA MET A 88 25.75 12.88 -1.54
C MET A 88 25.15 14.29 -1.35
N THR A 89 23.83 14.41 -1.24
CA THR A 89 23.16 15.69 -1.01
C THR A 89 23.53 16.28 0.35
N ASP A 90 23.48 15.49 1.41
CA ASP A 90 23.85 15.95 2.76
C ASP A 90 25.33 16.35 2.81
N ARG A 91 26.22 15.55 2.20
CA ARG A 91 27.65 15.88 2.15
C ARG A 91 27.93 17.16 1.36
N ASN A 92 27.24 17.38 0.24
CA ASN A 92 27.42 18.60 -0.55
C ASN A 92 26.91 19.85 0.19
N LYS A 93 25.83 19.71 0.95
CA LYS A 93 25.33 20.79 1.82
C LYS A 93 26.36 21.17 2.88
N GLU A 94 26.91 20.18 3.57
CA GLU A 94 27.94 20.39 4.60
C GLU A 94 29.22 21.04 4.02
N ILE A 95 29.66 20.61 2.82
CA ILE A 95 30.79 21.23 2.12
C ILE A 95 30.50 22.70 1.80
N LYS A 96 29.29 23.01 1.34
CA LYS A 96 28.89 24.38 1.00
C LYS A 96 28.89 25.28 2.24
N GLU A 97 28.26 24.82 3.31
CA GLU A 97 28.20 25.54 4.59
C GLU A 97 29.61 25.78 5.14
N ASN A 98 30.48 24.77 5.12
CA ASN A 98 31.87 24.92 5.56
C ASN A 98 32.69 25.90 4.70
N ARG A 99 32.45 25.96 3.39
CA ARG A 99 33.10 26.93 2.50
C ARG A 99 32.61 28.36 2.77
N GLU A 100 31.31 28.54 2.93
CA GLU A 100 30.72 29.82 3.31
C GLU A 100 31.28 30.32 4.66
N HIS A 101 31.50 29.42 5.62
CA HIS A 101 32.15 29.77 6.89
C HIS A 101 33.64 30.11 6.78
N ALA A 102 34.37 29.47 5.86
CA ALA A 102 35.79 29.73 5.66
C ALA A 102 36.07 31.01 4.86
N GLU A 103 35.10 31.46 4.06
CA GLU A 103 35.17 32.65 3.22
C GLU A 103 34.49 33.89 3.85
N ALA A 104 33.92 33.75 5.06
CA ALA A 104 33.32 34.82 5.88
C ALA A 104 34.33 35.48 6.83
#